data_AF-A0AAP6ZQ42-F1
#
_entry.id   AF-A0AAP6ZQ42-F1
#
_cell.length_a   1.000
_cell.length_b   1.000
_cell.length_c   1.000
_cell.angle_alpha   90.00
_cell.angle_beta   90.00
_cell.angle_gamma   90.00
#
_symmetry.space_group_name_H-M   'P 1'
#
loop_
_entity.id
_entity.type
_entity.pdbx_description
1 polymer ?
#
loop_
_entity_poly.entity_id
_entity_poly.type
_entity_poly.pdbx_seq_one_letter_code
_entity_poly.pdbx_strand_id
1 'polypeptide(L)'
;MNGKGRFCIAATIFLIVIVVFFFVGKGEREKRYQDIFFLSPYSHYFVRAFSAKEFSIAQEGQLGKMHHCLTQYRSGLDKRAPEAATGSSGYMELTVDFYKIYLGINQGEVTSVRLYKYDSDGDYVYQSGTVAVNCNVKLLNTLD
;
A
#
# COMPACT_ATOMS: atom_id res chain seq x y z
N MET A 1 16.09 -22.35 43.97
CA MET A 1 15.13 -21.68 43.06
C MET A 1 14.30 -22.76 42.37
N ASN A 2 13.04 -22.94 42.78
CA ASN A 2 12.19 -24.06 42.33
C ASN A 2 11.93 -23.99 40.82
N GLY A 3 11.84 -25.15 40.15
CA GLY A 3 11.67 -25.26 38.70
C GLY A 3 10.51 -24.43 38.12
N LYS A 4 9.45 -24.21 38.91
CA LYS A 4 8.32 -23.34 38.57
C LYS A 4 8.71 -21.86 38.38
N GLY A 5 9.62 -21.33 39.20
CA GLY A 5 10.07 -19.93 39.09
C GLY A 5 10.95 -19.68 37.86
N ARG A 6 11.77 -20.65 37.48
CA ARG A 6 12.61 -20.57 36.27
C ARG A 6 11.77 -20.65 34.98
N PHE A 7 10.70 -21.43 35.00
CA PHE A 7 9.75 -21.53 33.89
C PHE A 7 8.96 -20.23 33.67
N CYS A 8 8.47 -19.60 34.74
CA CYS A 8 7.76 -18.32 34.63
C CYS A 8 8.66 -17.21 34.05
N ILE A 9 9.92 -17.11 34.49
CA ILE A 9 10.86 -16.10 33.97
C ILE A 9 11.15 -16.34 32.48
N ALA A 10 11.38 -17.59 32.07
CA ALA A 10 11.59 -17.93 30.66
C ALA A 10 10.37 -17.60 29.80
N ALA A 11 9.17 -17.88 30.29
CA ALA A 11 7.92 -17.53 29.60
C ALA A 11 7.74 -16.02 29.45
N THR A 12 8.04 -15.24 30.49
CA THR A 12 7.97 -13.76 30.43
C THR A 12 8.97 -13.18 29.44
N ILE A 13 10.22 -13.65 29.44
CA ILE A 13 11.24 -13.22 28.48
C ILE A 13 10.80 -13.54 27.05
N PHE A 14 10.30 -14.75 26.81
CA PHE A 14 9.81 -15.16 25.49
C PHE A 14 8.65 -14.28 25.00
N LEU A 15 7.71 -13.92 25.89
CA LEU A 15 6.61 -13.01 25.60
C LEU A 15 7.10 -11.62 25.23
N ILE A 16 8.07 -11.07 25.97
CA ILE A 16 8.68 -9.76 25.67
C ILE A 16 9.35 -9.78 24.29
N VAL A 17 10.11 -10.83 23.97
CA VAL A 17 10.78 -10.98 22.67
C VAL A 17 9.76 -11.01 21.52
N ILE A 18 8.65 -11.75 21.66
CA ILE A 18 7.58 -11.78 20.66
C ILE A 18 6.98 -10.38 20.47
N VAL A 19 6.67 -9.68 21.57
CA VAL A 19 6.09 -8.34 21.50
C VAL A 19 7.04 -7.38 20.80
N VAL A 20 8.32 -7.36 21.17
CA VAL A 20 9.33 -6.48 20.53
C VAL A 20 9.45 -6.80 19.04
N PHE A 21 9.56 -8.07 18.64
CA PHE A 21 9.62 -8.46 17.22
C PHE A 21 8.37 -8.00 16.45
N PHE A 22 7.19 -8.12 17.04
CA PHE A 22 5.94 -7.71 16.40
C PHE A 22 5.86 -6.19 16.20
N PHE A 23 6.30 -5.41 17.19
CA PHE A 23 6.31 -3.95 17.11
C PHE A 23 7.38 -3.41 16.15
N VAL A 24 8.59 -4.00 16.13
CA VAL A 24 9.66 -3.61 15.20
C VAL A 24 9.24 -3.90 13.74
N GLY A 25 8.69 -5.09 13.48
CA GLY A 25 8.24 -5.46 12.13
C GLY A 25 7.09 -4.59 11.59
N LYS A 26 6.23 -4.06 12.47
CA LYS A 26 5.17 -3.12 12.09
C LYS A 26 5.74 -1.77 11.67
N GLY A 27 6.71 -1.24 12.43
CA GLY A 27 7.35 0.04 12.13
C GLY A 27 8.12 0.04 10.80
N GLU A 28 8.79 -1.07 10.45
CA GLU A 28 9.46 -1.18 9.15
C GLU A 28 8.49 -1.22 7.97
N ARG A 29 7.34 -1.88 8.12
CA ARG A 29 6.35 -1.99 7.05
C ARG A 29 5.76 -0.63 6.67
N GLU A 30 5.48 0.23 7.64
CA GLU A 30 4.99 1.59 7.36
C GLU A 30 6.07 2.45 6.68
N LYS A 31 7.34 2.30 7.08
CA LYS A 31 8.47 2.97 6.40
C LYS A 31 8.63 2.56 4.95
N ARG A 32 8.40 1.29 4.62
CA ARG A 32 8.52 0.77 3.23
C ARG A 32 7.56 1.40 2.23
N TYR A 33 6.48 2.07 2.67
CA TYR A 33 5.62 2.81 1.75
C TYR A 33 6.30 4.08 1.20
N GLN A 34 7.34 4.59 1.87
CA GLN A 34 8.10 5.77 1.42
C GLN A 34 8.77 5.55 0.04
N ASP A 35 8.90 4.31 -0.42
CA ASP A 35 9.36 4.04 -1.78
C ASP A 35 8.45 4.63 -2.87
N ILE A 36 7.22 5.03 -2.54
CA ILE A 36 6.35 5.77 -3.46
C ILE A 36 7.01 7.07 -3.97
N PHE A 37 7.94 7.64 -3.20
CA PHE A 37 8.70 8.83 -3.58
C PHE A 37 9.79 8.55 -4.63
N PHE A 38 10.17 7.29 -4.87
CA PHE A 38 11.07 6.93 -5.97
C PHE A 38 10.36 6.91 -7.33
N LEU A 39 9.03 6.78 -7.33
CA LEU A 39 8.23 6.93 -8.53
C LEU A 39 8.05 8.42 -8.85
N SER A 40 7.61 8.71 -10.07
CA SER A 40 7.31 10.07 -10.52
C SER A 40 5.93 10.14 -11.16
N PRO A 41 5.38 11.35 -11.37
CA PRO A 41 4.19 11.53 -12.19
C PRO A 41 4.33 10.97 -13.61
N TYR A 42 5.56 10.86 -14.14
CA TYR A 42 5.82 10.32 -15.47
C TYR A 42 6.03 8.80 -15.50
N SER A 43 6.07 8.14 -14.33
CA SER A 43 6.25 6.68 -14.26
C SER A 43 5.10 5.98 -14.97
N HIS A 44 5.47 5.02 -15.82
CA HIS A 44 4.51 4.31 -16.66
C HIS A 44 3.81 3.22 -15.86
N TYR A 45 2.47 3.23 -15.87
CA TYR A 45 1.68 2.20 -15.23
C TYR A 45 1.05 1.27 -16.26
N PHE A 46 0.81 0.04 -15.83
CA PHE A 46 -0.04 -0.95 -16.51
C PHE A 46 -1.05 -1.52 -15.52
N VAL A 47 -2.29 -1.72 -15.97
CA VAL A 47 -3.36 -2.38 -15.22
C VAL A 47 -3.96 -3.52 -16.06
N ARG A 48 -4.57 -4.51 -15.41
CA ARG A 48 -5.30 -5.58 -16.11
C ARG A 48 -6.52 -5.01 -16.83
N ALA A 49 -6.79 -5.50 -18.05
CA ALA A 49 -7.90 -5.04 -18.88
C ALA A 49 -9.28 -5.06 -18.18
N PHE A 50 -9.54 -6.07 -17.32
CA PHE A 50 -10.76 -6.14 -16.53
C PHE A 50 -10.90 -4.95 -15.57
N SER A 51 -9.86 -4.64 -14.79
CA SER A 51 -9.86 -3.51 -13.86
C SER A 51 -9.89 -2.17 -14.59
N ALA A 52 -9.20 -2.06 -15.73
CA ALA A 52 -9.26 -0.86 -16.58
C ALA A 52 -10.70 -0.54 -16.98
N LYS A 53 -11.44 -1.57 -17.42
CA LYS A 53 -12.85 -1.48 -17.79
C LYS A 53 -13.74 -1.18 -16.58
N GLU A 54 -13.54 -1.87 -15.46
CA GLU A 54 -14.34 -1.74 -14.23
C GLU A 54 -14.29 -0.31 -13.64
N PHE A 55 -13.11 0.30 -13.65
CA PHE A 55 -12.89 1.64 -13.11
C PHE A 55 -12.90 2.75 -14.19
N SER A 56 -13.17 2.40 -15.45
CA SER A 56 -13.21 3.34 -16.59
C SER A 56 -11.94 4.17 -16.74
N ILE A 57 -10.78 3.52 -16.65
CA ILE A 57 -9.45 4.13 -16.85
C ILE A 57 -8.74 3.50 -18.04
N ALA A 58 -7.69 4.15 -18.55
CA ALA A 58 -6.83 3.55 -19.56
C ALA A 58 -6.03 2.36 -18.99
N GLN A 59 -5.81 1.34 -19.81
CA GLN A 59 -5.07 0.14 -19.41
C GLN A 59 -3.58 0.41 -19.13
N GLU A 60 -3.03 1.41 -19.80
CA GLU A 60 -1.65 1.85 -19.64
C GLU A 60 -1.57 3.37 -19.73
N GLY A 61 -0.49 3.95 -19.22
CA GLY A 61 -0.26 5.38 -19.25
C GLY A 61 0.68 5.84 -18.14
N GLN A 62 0.50 7.05 -17.63
CA GLN A 62 1.35 7.67 -16.62
C GLN A 62 0.60 7.89 -15.31
N LEU A 63 1.32 7.79 -14.18
CA LEU A 63 0.73 8.04 -12.86
C LEU A 63 0.09 9.45 -12.77
N GLY A 64 0.73 10.47 -13.36
CA GLY A 64 0.25 11.84 -13.33
C GLY A 64 -0.04 12.34 -11.91
N LYS A 65 -1.15 13.07 -11.74
CA LYS A 65 -1.61 13.59 -10.44
C LYS A 65 -1.92 12.50 -9.42
N MET A 66 -2.11 11.25 -9.84
CA MET A 66 -2.25 10.13 -8.90
C MET A 66 -0.99 10.00 -8.04
N HIS A 67 0.20 10.17 -8.61
CA HIS A 67 1.46 10.12 -7.85
C HIS A 67 1.45 11.14 -6.70
N HIS A 68 1.12 12.40 -7.00
CA HIS A 68 1.03 13.44 -5.99
C HIS A 68 0.07 13.05 -4.86
N CYS A 69 -1.13 12.56 -5.20
CA CYS A 69 -2.07 12.12 -4.19
C CYS A 69 -1.56 10.94 -3.34
N LEU A 70 -0.92 9.94 -3.97
CA LEU A 70 -0.35 8.78 -3.28
C LEU A 70 0.76 9.14 -2.30
N THR A 71 1.47 10.26 -2.53
CA THR A 71 2.48 10.79 -1.60
C THR A 71 1.90 11.51 -0.39
N GLN A 72 0.63 11.93 -0.42
CA GLN A 72 -0.08 12.57 0.69
C GLN A 72 -0.75 11.55 1.64
N TYR A 73 -0.16 10.37 1.76
CA TYR A 73 -0.73 9.27 2.52
C TYR A 73 -0.79 9.56 4.02
N ARG A 74 -1.73 8.89 4.69
CA ARG A 74 -1.97 8.93 6.14
C ARG A 74 -1.83 7.53 6.74
N SER A 75 -1.89 7.45 8.07
CA SER A 75 -1.90 6.16 8.76
C SER A 75 -3.02 5.26 8.23
N GLY A 76 -2.73 3.97 8.07
CA GLY A 76 -3.70 2.99 7.57
C GLY A 76 -4.93 2.78 8.46
N LEU A 77 -4.94 3.33 9.68
CA LEU A 77 -6.10 3.31 10.58
C LEU A 77 -7.17 4.34 10.18
N ASP A 78 -6.81 5.35 9.39
CA ASP A 78 -7.68 6.47 9.00
C ASP A 78 -8.37 6.27 7.65
N LYS A 79 -8.55 5.01 7.22
CA LYS A 79 -9.22 4.67 5.95
C LYS A 79 -10.68 5.07 6.00
N ARG A 80 -11.06 6.08 5.24
CA ARG A 80 -12.44 6.53 5.10
C ARG A 80 -12.70 6.96 3.67
N ALA A 81 -13.75 6.42 3.07
CA ALA A 81 -14.28 6.96 1.84
C ALA A 81 -14.90 8.34 2.12
N PRO A 82 -14.75 9.32 1.21
CA PRO A 82 -15.55 10.54 1.26
C PRO A 82 -17.05 10.20 1.20
N GLU A 83 -17.89 10.88 1.99
CA GLU A 83 -19.34 10.65 1.99
C GLU A 83 -19.99 10.93 0.62
N ALA A 84 -19.35 11.74 -0.21
CA ALA A 84 -19.82 12.12 -1.55
C ALA A 84 -19.24 11.25 -2.68
N ALA A 85 -18.49 10.18 -2.38
CA ALA A 85 -17.91 9.34 -3.41
C ALA A 85 -18.99 8.53 -4.16
N THR A 86 -18.89 8.48 -5.49
CA THR A 86 -19.80 7.72 -6.34
C THR A 86 -19.00 6.96 -7.41
N GLY A 87 -19.20 5.64 -7.52
CA GLY A 87 -18.51 4.83 -8.52
C GLY A 87 -18.41 3.36 -8.14
N SER A 88 -17.59 2.61 -8.89
CA SER A 88 -17.30 1.20 -8.61
C SER A 88 -16.43 1.06 -7.35
N SER A 89 -16.67 0.01 -6.57
CA SER A 89 -15.83 -0.39 -5.43
C SER A 89 -15.15 -1.71 -5.74
N GLY A 90 -13.91 -1.89 -5.30
CA GLY A 90 -13.15 -3.10 -5.58
C GLY A 90 -11.67 -2.91 -5.33
N TYR A 91 -10.87 -3.73 -6.01
CA TYR A 91 -9.41 -3.67 -5.91
C TYR A 91 -8.79 -3.57 -7.29
N MET A 92 -7.72 -2.78 -7.38
CA MET A 92 -6.96 -2.58 -8.61
C MET A 92 -5.47 -2.70 -8.33
N GLU A 93 -4.74 -3.34 -9.23
CA GLU A 93 -3.27 -3.43 -9.18
C GLU A 93 -2.69 -2.60 -10.34
N LEU A 94 -1.83 -1.65 -10.00
CA LEU A 94 -0.98 -0.95 -10.97
C LEU A 94 0.41 -1.55 -10.93
N THR A 95 0.93 -2.00 -12.07
CA THR A 95 2.35 -2.33 -12.23
C THR A 95 3.08 -1.09 -12.70
N VAL A 96 4.10 -0.65 -11.97
CA VAL A 96 4.89 0.56 -12.26
C VAL A 96 6.35 0.24 -11.98
N ASP A 97 7.18 0.19 -13.02
CA ASP A 97 8.59 -0.20 -12.92
C ASP A 97 8.76 -1.52 -12.12
N PHE A 98 9.59 -1.51 -11.07
CA PHE A 98 9.81 -2.65 -10.17
C PHE A 98 8.77 -2.75 -9.04
N TYR A 99 7.67 -2.03 -9.14
CA TYR A 99 6.65 -1.94 -8.10
C TYR A 99 5.29 -2.42 -8.59
N LYS A 100 4.53 -2.99 -7.66
CA LYS A 100 3.08 -3.14 -7.78
C LYS A 100 2.39 -2.32 -6.71
N ILE A 101 1.46 -1.48 -7.14
CA ILE A 101 0.66 -0.63 -6.27
C ILE A 101 -0.74 -1.23 -6.20
N TYR A 102 -1.08 -1.79 -5.04
CA TYR A 102 -2.39 -2.37 -4.79
C TYR A 102 -3.31 -1.32 -4.18
N LEU A 103 -4.42 -1.03 -4.86
CA LEU A 103 -5.38 0.02 -4.54
C LEU A 103 -6.69 -0.61 -4.06
N GLY A 104 -7.13 -0.25 -2.87
CA GLY A 104 -8.48 -0.52 -2.38
C GLY A 104 -9.37 0.68 -2.70
N ILE A 105 -10.37 0.45 -3.54
CA ILE A 105 -11.24 1.49 -4.09
C ILE A 105 -12.62 1.35 -3.47
N ASN A 106 -13.16 2.45 -2.98
CA ASN A 106 -14.54 2.55 -2.54
C ASN A 106 -15.22 3.69 -3.29
N GLN A 107 -16.25 3.37 -4.07
CA GLN A 107 -17.05 4.33 -4.82
C GLN A 107 -16.21 5.24 -5.74
N GLY A 108 -15.24 4.66 -6.45
CA GLY A 108 -14.34 5.39 -7.36
C GLY A 108 -13.18 6.15 -6.67
N GLU A 109 -13.12 6.13 -5.34
CA GLU A 109 -12.03 6.73 -4.56
C GLU A 109 -11.11 5.63 -4.02
N VAL A 110 -9.81 5.76 -4.29
CA VAL A 110 -8.79 4.95 -3.63
C VAL A 110 -8.76 5.38 -2.17
N THR A 111 -9.09 4.44 -1.27
CA THR A 111 -9.12 4.66 0.18
C THR A 111 -7.96 4.00 0.90
N SER A 112 -7.32 3.01 0.27
CA SER A 112 -6.18 2.32 0.85
C SER A 112 -5.19 1.87 -0.21
N VAL A 113 -3.92 1.87 0.16
CA VAL A 113 -2.83 1.52 -0.77
C VAL A 113 -1.83 0.62 -0.07
N ARG A 114 -1.29 -0.35 -0.80
CA ARG A 114 -0.10 -1.11 -0.42
C ARG A 114 0.87 -1.15 -1.59
N LEU A 115 2.16 -1.00 -1.30
CA LEU A 115 3.23 -1.10 -2.26
C LEU A 115 3.93 -2.45 -2.14
N TYR A 116 4.23 -3.09 -3.26
CA TYR A 116 5.05 -4.30 -3.37
C TYR A 116 6.26 -3.96 -4.22
N LYS A 117 7.45 -4.34 -3.74
CA LYS A 117 8.71 -4.18 -4.47
C LYS A 117 9.18 -5.53 -4.98
N TYR A 118 9.60 -5.52 -6.23
CA TYR A 118 10.25 -6.62 -6.93
C TYR A 118 11.67 -6.19 -7.30
N ASP A 119 12.55 -7.14 -7.59
CA ASP A 119 13.86 -6.86 -8.17
C ASP A 119 13.82 -6.93 -9.70
N SER A 120 14.99 -6.81 -10.34
CA SER A 120 15.12 -6.86 -11.80
C SER A 120 14.76 -8.21 -12.41
N ASP A 121 14.83 -9.28 -11.64
CA ASP A 121 14.51 -10.64 -12.07
C ASP A 121 13.01 -10.94 -11.89
N GLY A 122 12.27 -10.01 -11.26
CA GLY A 122 10.84 -10.12 -10.99
C GLY A 122 10.54 -10.85 -9.68
N ASP A 123 11.55 -11.09 -8.84
CA ASP A 123 11.39 -11.75 -7.55
C ASP A 123 10.90 -10.76 -6.49
N TYR A 124 10.04 -11.26 -5.60
CA TYR A 124 9.47 -10.44 -4.53
C TYR A 124 10.54 -10.07 -3.49
N VAL A 125 10.70 -8.78 -3.24
CA VAL A 125 11.64 -8.25 -2.24
C VAL A 125 10.91 -7.95 -0.93
N TYR A 126 9.86 -7.13 -0.98
CA TYR A 126 9.01 -6.83 0.16
C TYR A 126 7.65 -6.23 -0.21
N GLN A 127 6.77 -6.14 0.78
CA GLN A 127 5.57 -5.30 0.76
C GLN A 127 5.61 -4.26 1.88
N SER A 128 4.99 -3.12 1.65
CA SER A 128 4.72 -2.11 2.66
C SER A 128 3.55 -2.50 3.56
N GLY A 129 3.37 -1.74 4.63
CA GLY A 129 2.10 -1.65 5.35
C GLY A 129 1.04 -1.02 4.44
N THR A 130 -0.23 -1.19 4.81
CA THR A 130 -1.31 -0.51 4.11
C THR A 130 -1.48 0.88 4.69
N VAL A 131 -1.48 1.89 3.82
CA VAL A 131 -1.71 3.30 4.18
C VAL A 131 -3.11 3.74 3.75
N ALA A 132 -3.59 4.85 4.31
CA ALA A 132 -4.84 5.49 3.89
C ALA A 132 -4.53 6.65 2.94
N VAL A 133 -5.30 6.74 1.86
CA VAL A 133 -5.27 7.87 0.90
C VAL A 133 -6.70 8.17 0.50
N ASN A 134 -6.94 9.31 -0.14
CA ASN A 134 -8.24 9.67 -0.71
C ASN A 134 -7.99 10.18 -2.13
N CYS A 135 -7.69 9.25 -3.04
CA CYS A 135 -7.30 9.58 -4.41
C CYS A 135 -8.37 9.16 -5.39
N ASN A 136 -8.85 10.09 -6.21
CA ASN A 136 -9.75 9.75 -7.29
C ASN A 136 -9.01 8.95 -8.37
N VAL A 137 -9.56 7.80 -8.79
CA VAL A 137 -8.94 6.94 -9.83
C VAL A 137 -8.69 7.67 -11.16
N LYS A 138 -9.47 8.73 -11.44
CA LYS A 138 -9.35 9.55 -12.65
C LYS A 138 -8.13 10.49 -12.65
N LEU A 139 -7.36 10.56 -11.55
CA LEU A 139 -6.11 11.33 -11.51
C LEU A 139 -4.99 10.68 -12.34
N LEU A 140 -5.12 9.40 -12.69
CA LEU A 140 -4.25 8.73 -13.64
C LEU A 140 -4.28 9.45 -15.00
N ASN A 141 -3.15 9.48 -15.70
CA ASN A 141 -2.97 10.17 -16.99
C ASN A 141 -3.26 11.67 -17.00
N THR A 142 -3.45 12.29 -15.83
CA THR A 142 -3.59 13.74 -15.74
C THR A 142 -2.24 14.34 -15.39
N LEU A 143 -1.62 15.04 -16.33
CA LEU A 143 -0.43 15.86 -16.11
C LEU A 143 -0.87 17.31 -15.84
N ASP A 144 -0.01 18.10 -15.19
CA ASP A 144 -0.22 19.57 -15.07
C ASP A 144 0.01 20.27 -16.41
#